data_AF-A0A225V2Z3-F1
#
_entry.id   AF-A0A225V2Z3-F1
#
_cell.length_a   1.000
_cell.length_b   1.000
_cell.length_c   1.000
_cell.angle_alpha   90.00
_cell.angle_beta   90.00
_cell.angle_gamma   90.00
#
_symmetry.space_group_name_H-M   'P 1'
#
loop_
_entity.id
_entity.type
_entity.pdbx_description
1 polymer ?
#
loop_
_entity_poly.entity_id
_entity_poly.type
_entity_poly.pdbx_seq_one_letter_code
_entity_poly.pdbx_strand_id
1 'polypeptide(L)'
;MVGAHKPQYWKIIRLLAKCDEEIKCKVVNSNARQYMETCHPQVLMDYEAEQVVPRQLNNLLARWIAVNIRPLALIEDVGFGEVIKFIADLAAVELHLPGRTQIRDDIMRIAAELHLK
;
A
#
# COMPACT_ATOMS: atom_id res chain seq x y z
N MET A 1 17.88 -13.28 15.13
CA MET A 1 17.61 -12.71 13.80
C MET A 1 16.34 -11.88 13.91
N VAL A 2 16.47 -10.55 13.93
CA VAL A 2 15.32 -9.64 14.04
C VAL A 2 14.59 -9.71 12.71
N GLY A 3 13.35 -10.20 12.73
CA GLY A 3 12.53 -10.38 11.53
C GLY A 3 12.37 -9.04 10.82
N ALA A 4 12.71 -9.00 9.53
CA ALA A 4 12.57 -7.81 8.72
C ALA A 4 11.12 -7.30 8.79
N HIS A 5 10.93 -6.09 9.33
CA HIS A 5 9.64 -5.42 9.33
C HIS A 5 9.14 -5.27 7.90
N LYS A 6 7.88 -5.63 7.63
CA LYS A 6 7.30 -5.51 6.28
C LYS A 6 7.38 -4.03 5.82
N PRO A 7 7.74 -3.75 4.55
CA PRO A 7 8.01 -2.39 4.05
C PRO A 7 6.93 -1.34 4.38
N GLN A 8 5.66 -1.75 4.44
CA GLN A 8 4.54 -0.87 4.76
C GLN A 8 4.60 -0.24 6.16
N TYR A 9 5.26 -0.90 7.13
CA TYR A 9 5.38 -0.39 8.50
C TYR A 9 6.53 0.60 8.66
N TRP A 10 7.45 0.71 7.69
CA TRP A 10 8.57 1.66 7.76
C TRP A 10 8.12 3.11 7.65
N LYS A 11 7.03 3.40 6.91
CA LYS A 11 6.41 4.74 6.90
C LYS A 11 5.87 5.11 8.28
N ILE A 12 5.20 4.17 8.95
CA ILE A 12 4.67 4.34 10.30
C ILE A 12 5.83 4.50 11.31
N ILE A 13 6.86 3.65 11.24
CA ILE A 13 8.06 3.76 12.09
C ILE A 13 8.76 5.12 11.88
N ARG A 14 8.84 5.65 10.65
CA ARG A 14 9.36 7.01 10.38
C ARG A 14 8.48 8.12 10.95
N LEU A 15 7.15 7.97 10.92
CA LEU A 15 6.22 8.92 11.52
C LEU A 15 6.37 8.94 13.04
N LEU A 16 6.49 7.76 13.66
CA LEU A 16 6.75 7.64 15.10
C LEU A 16 8.12 8.18 15.49
N ALA A 17 9.15 8.06 14.65
CA ALA A 17 10.49 8.61 14.90
C ALA A 17 10.59 10.14 14.74
N LYS A 18 9.61 10.79 14.08
CA LYS A 18 9.49 12.25 14.03
C LYS A 18 8.81 12.83 15.28
N CYS A 19 8.07 12.01 16.02
CA CYS A 19 7.62 12.31 17.36
C CYS A 19 8.76 11.94 18.31
N ASP A 20 9.22 12.87 19.13
CA ASP A 20 10.37 12.74 20.04
C ASP A 20 10.13 11.76 21.22
N GLU A 21 9.34 10.71 21.01
CA GLU A 21 9.08 9.67 21.99
C GLU A 21 10.02 8.48 21.72
N GLU A 22 11.01 8.30 22.59
CA GLU A 22 11.82 7.08 22.65
C GLU A 22 10.89 5.86 22.71
N ILE A 23 10.71 5.16 21.58
CA ILE A 23 9.96 3.91 21.52
C ILE A 23 10.76 2.82 22.22
N LYS A 24 10.76 2.84 23.56
CA LYS A 24 11.28 1.76 24.40
C LYS A 24 10.26 0.63 24.44
N CYS A 25 10.13 -0.13 23.35
CA CYS A 25 9.39 -1.39 23.42
C CYS A 25 9.99 -2.44 22.49
N LYS A 26 10.50 -3.52 23.11
CA LYS A 26 10.90 -4.78 22.45
C LYS A 26 9.65 -5.44 21.84
N VAL A 27 9.23 -5.04 20.64
CA VAL A 27 8.11 -5.70 19.97
C VAL A 27 8.58 -7.01 19.35
N VAL A 28 8.25 -8.12 20.02
CA VAL A 28 8.29 -9.46 19.44
C VAL A 28 7.13 -9.58 18.45
N ASN A 29 7.38 -9.11 17.23
CA ASN A 29 6.92 -9.58 15.91
C ASN A 29 5.49 -10.16 15.67
N SER A 30 4.43 -9.81 16.39
CA SER A 30 3.08 -10.25 15.96
C SER A 30 2.03 -9.15 15.80
N ASN A 31 1.95 -8.13 16.66
CA ASN A 31 0.80 -7.21 16.63
C ASN A 31 1.15 -5.71 16.55
N ALA A 32 2.02 -5.34 15.62
CA ALA A 32 2.34 -3.92 15.35
C ALA A 32 1.08 -3.06 15.10
N ARG A 33 0.06 -3.61 14.44
CA ARG A 33 -1.22 -2.91 14.24
C ARG A 33 -1.96 -2.67 15.56
N GLN A 34 -2.11 -3.70 16.40
CA GLN A 34 -2.80 -3.58 17.69
C GLN A 34 -2.09 -2.58 18.63
N TYR A 35 -0.75 -2.53 18.58
CA TYR A 35 0.02 -1.52 19.30
C TYR A 35 -0.32 -0.10 18.81
N MET A 36 -0.37 0.12 17.49
CA MET A 36 -0.76 1.40 16.92
C MET A 36 -2.19 1.79 17.31
N GLU A 37 -3.13 0.83 17.28
CA GLU A 37 -4.52 1.04 17.71
C GLU A 37 -4.60 1.45 19.19
N THR A 38 -3.71 0.94 20.04
CA THR A 38 -3.72 1.21 21.49
C THR A 38 -2.99 2.51 21.85
N CYS A 39 -1.80 2.72 21.28
CA CYS A 39 -0.87 3.76 21.72
C CYS A 39 -0.90 5.01 20.83
N HIS A 40 -1.19 4.86 19.54
CA HIS A 40 -1.17 5.96 18.57
C HIS A 40 -2.34 5.87 17.58
N PRO A 41 -3.60 5.84 18.04
CA PRO A 41 -4.77 5.62 17.20
C PRO A 41 -4.92 6.70 16.11
N GLN A 42 -4.57 7.95 16.41
CA GLN A 42 -4.62 9.03 15.43
C GLN A 42 -3.66 8.81 14.26
N VAL A 43 -2.43 8.36 14.53
CA VAL A 43 -1.43 8.06 13.49
C VAL A 43 -1.91 6.93 12.57
N LEU A 44 -2.61 5.95 13.13
CA LEU A 44 -3.20 4.88 12.34
C LEU A 44 -4.36 5.38 11.47
N MET A 45 -5.23 6.23 12.01
CA MET A 45 -6.33 6.82 11.23
C MET A 45 -5.81 7.68 10.07
N ASP A 46 -4.80 8.51 10.32
CA ASP A 46 -4.21 9.37 9.30
C ASP A 46 -3.53 8.52 8.20
N TYR A 47 -2.81 7.45 8.59
CA TYR A 47 -2.23 6.51 7.65
C TYR A 47 -3.29 5.76 6.82
N GLU A 48 -4.36 5.28 7.45
CA GLU A 48 -5.45 4.60 6.74
C GLU A 48 -6.16 5.55 5.77
N ALA A 49 -6.34 6.82 6.15
CA ALA A 49 -6.87 7.87 5.28
C ALA A 49 -5.96 8.14 4.08
N GLU A 50 -4.64 8.27 4.29
CA GLU A 50 -3.64 8.41 3.21
C GLU A 50 -3.61 7.19 2.27
N GLN A 51 -3.93 6.00 2.77
CA GLN A 51 -3.91 4.75 2.00
C GLN A 51 -5.17 4.50 1.17
N VAL A 52 -6.24 5.29 1.33
CA VAL A 52 -7.50 5.13 0.58
C VAL A 52 -7.26 5.27 -0.93
N VAL A 53 -6.56 6.32 -1.35
CA VAL A 53 -6.35 6.64 -2.77
C VAL A 53 -5.46 5.60 -3.45
N PRO A 54 -4.29 5.21 -2.91
CA PRO A 54 -3.49 4.12 -3.47
C PRO A 54 -4.27 2.79 -3.56
N ARG A 55 -5.08 2.46 -2.55
CA ARG A 55 -5.87 1.24 -2.55
C ARG A 55 -6.95 1.24 -3.63
N GLN A 56 -7.59 2.39 -3.86
CA GLN A 56 -8.57 2.54 -4.95
C GLN A 56 -7.91 2.37 -6.32
N LEU A 57 -6.76 3.01 -6.55
CA LEU A 57 -5.99 2.85 -7.78
C LEU A 57 -5.62 1.38 -8.05
N ASN A 58 -5.06 0.71 -7.04
CA ASN A 58 -4.68 -0.70 -7.16
C ASN A 58 -5.88 -1.59 -7.51
N ASN A 59 -7.04 -1.35 -6.89
CA ASN A 59 -8.26 -2.08 -7.20
C ASN A 59 -8.70 -1.89 -8.65
N LEU A 60 -8.62 -0.66 -9.17
CA LEU A 60 -8.95 -0.36 -10.56
C LEU A 60 -7.99 -1.05 -11.52
N LEU A 61 -6.68 -1.00 -11.25
CA LEU A 61 -5.65 -1.66 -12.05
C LEU A 61 -5.80 -3.19 -12.03
N ALA A 62 -5.99 -3.77 -10.85
CA ALA A 62 -6.21 -5.21 -10.67
C ALA A 62 -7.43 -5.69 -11.49
N ARG A 63 -8.55 -4.97 -11.40
CA ARG A 63 -9.75 -5.26 -12.19
C ARG A 63 -9.50 -5.11 -13.68
N TRP A 64 -8.88 -4.01 -14.11
CA TRP A 64 -8.61 -3.76 -15.52
C TRP A 64 -7.72 -4.85 -16.13
N ILE A 65 -6.65 -5.24 -15.43
CA ILE A 65 -5.75 -6.33 -15.86
C ILE A 65 -6.49 -7.66 -15.92
N ALA A 66 -7.23 -8.02 -14.88
CA ALA A 66 -7.94 -9.30 -14.81
C ALA A 66 -9.02 -9.43 -15.88
N VAL A 67 -9.85 -8.39 -16.06
CA VAL A 67 -10.97 -8.39 -17.01
C VAL A 67 -10.48 -8.46 -18.46
N ASN A 68 -9.38 -7.75 -18.77
CA ASN A 68 -8.86 -7.67 -20.14
C ASN A 68 -7.74 -8.67 -20.40
N ILE A 69 -7.43 -9.57 -19.45
CA ILE A 69 -6.35 -10.57 -19.54
C ILE A 69 -5.03 -9.91 -19.98
N ARG A 70 -4.71 -8.75 -19.40
CA ARG A 70 -3.48 -8.02 -19.75
C ARG A 70 -2.29 -8.70 -19.08
N PRO A 71 -1.10 -8.67 -19.71
CA PRO A 71 0.09 -9.15 -19.05
C PRO A 71 0.38 -8.30 -17.82
N LEU A 72 0.63 -8.94 -16.69
CA LEU A 72 1.01 -8.26 -15.45
C LEU A 72 2.28 -7.41 -15.60
N ALA A 73 3.15 -7.72 -16.57
CA ALA A 73 4.33 -6.94 -16.90
C ALA A 73 4.00 -5.50 -17.36
N LEU A 74 2.77 -5.24 -17.83
CA LEU A 74 2.33 -3.92 -18.28
C LEU A 74 2.45 -2.85 -17.19
N ILE A 75 2.25 -3.21 -15.90
CA ILE A 75 2.32 -2.23 -14.80
C ILE A 75 3.75 -1.75 -14.53
N GLU A 76 4.74 -2.53 -14.95
CA GLU A 76 6.18 -2.23 -14.82
C GLU A 76 6.76 -1.76 -16.17
N ASP A 77 5.94 -1.63 -17.21
CA ASP A 77 6.35 -1.10 -18.50
C ASP A 77 6.67 0.40 -18.40
N VAL A 78 7.81 0.80 -18.96
CA VAL A 78 8.32 2.17 -18.87
C VAL A 78 7.37 3.16 -19.57
N GLY A 79 6.89 2.81 -20.77
CA GLY A 79 6.00 3.69 -21.54
C GLY A 79 4.64 3.85 -20.88
N PHE A 80 4.08 2.76 -20.35
CA PHE A 80 2.88 2.82 -19.52
C PHE A 80 3.08 3.74 -18.30
N GLY A 81 4.20 3.57 -17.58
CA GLY A 81 4.54 4.40 -16.44
C GLY A 81 4.63 5.90 -16.78
N GLU A 82 5.27 6.24 -17.90
CA GLU A 82 5.40 7.62 -18.39
C GLU A 82 4.04 8.25 -18.73
N VAL A 83 3.15 7.53 -19.42
CA VAL A 83 1.81 8.03 -19.76
C VAL A 83 0.98 8.26 -18.50
N ILE A 84 0.99 7.31 -17.56
CA ILE A 84 0.24 7.46 -16.32
C ILE A 84 0.79 8.61 -15.47
N LYS A 85 2.12 8.77 -15.41
CA LYS A 85 2.74 9.91 -14.73
C LYS A 85 2.35 11.23 -15.38
N PHE A 86 2.37 11.32 -16.71
CA PHE A 86 1.91 12.52 -17.43
C PHE A 86 0.46 12.89 -17.08
N ILE A 87 -0.45 11.91 -17.03
CA ILE A 87 -1.84 12.14 -16.63
C ILE A 87 -1.94 12.61 -15.17
N ALA A 88 -1.16 12.01 -14.27
CA ALA A 88 -1.14 12.40 -12.86
C ALA A 88 -0.61 13.83 -12.68
N ASP A 89 0.43 14.20 -13.42
CA ASP A 89 1.03 15.53 -13.40
C ASP A 89 0.04 16.59 -13.92
N LEU A 90 -0.74 16.28 -14.97
CA LEU A 90 -1.84 17.15 -15.45
C LEU A 90 -2.91 17.38 -14.37
N ALA A 91 -3.13 16.40 -13.49
CA ALA A 91 -4.05 16.50 -12.37
C ALA A 91 -3.41 17.06 -11.09
N ALA A 92 -2.12 17.40 -11.10
CA ALA A 92 -1.32 17.79 -9.93
C ALA A 92 -1.39 16.76 -8.78
N VAL A 93 -1.43 15.47 -9.11
CA VAL A 93 -1.48 14.37 -8.15
C VAL A 93 -0.13 13.66 -8.10
N GLU A 94 0.47 13.57 -6.92
CA GLU A 94 1.63 12.70 -6.71
C GLU A 94 1.17 11.23 -6.75
N LEU A 95 1.58 10.51 -7.80
CA LEU A 95 1.15 9.14 -8.05
C LEU A 95 2.30 8.16 -7.90
N HIS A 96 2.10 7.15 -7.07
CA HIS A 96 2.99 5.98 -6.99
C HIS A 96 2.30 4.78 -7.62
N LEU A 97 2.86 4.27 -8.73
CA LEU A 97 2.36 3.07 -9.38
C LEU A 97 2.72 1.82 -8.57
N PRO A 98 1.78 0.87 -8.41
CA PRO A 98 2.04 -0.39 -7.73
C PRO A 98 2.93 -1.29 -8.59
N GLY A 99 3.76 -2.10 -7.92
CA GLY A 99 4.53 -3.15 -8.59
C GLY A 99 3.66 -4.34 -9.00
N ARG A 100 4.18 -5.19 -9.88
CA ARG A 100 3.49 -6.38 -10.39
C ARG A 100 3.04 -7.34 -9.29
N THR A 101 3.89 -7.57 -8.29
CA THR A 101 3.56 -8.45 -7.15
C THR A 101 2.34 -7.93 -6.39
N GLN A 102 2.29 -6.62 -6.16
CA GLN A 102 1.18 -6.00 -5.44
C GLN A 102 -0.13 -6.15 -6.22
N ILE A 103 -0.12 -5.90 -7.53
CA ILE A 103 -1.31 -6.09 -8.37
C ILE A 103 -1.75 -7.56 -8.40
N ARG A 104 -0.81 -8.51 -8.46
CA ARG A 104 -1.15 -9.94 -8.39
C ARG A 104 -1.87 -10.28 -7.10
N ASP A 105 -1.35 -9.81 -5.97
CA ASP A 105 -1.93 -10.08 -4.66
C ASP A 105 -3.31 -9.40 -4.51
N ASP A 106 -3.48 -8.20 -5.07
CA ASP A 106 -4.77 -7.51 -5.11
C ASP A 106 -5.81 -8.22 -6.00
N ILE A 107 -5.42 -8.79 -7.13
CA ILE A 107 -6.31 -9.63 -7.96
C ILE A 107 -6.80 -10.84 -7.15
N MET A 108 -5.88 -11.55 -6.48
CA MET A 108 -6.22 -12.72 -5.67
C MET A 108 -7.14 -12.35 -4.50
N ARG A 109 -6.87 -11.22 -3.83
CA ARG A 109 -7.73 -10.70 -2.77
C ARG A 109 -9.13 -10.38 -3.28
N ILE A 110 -9.25 -9.65 -4.39
CA ILE A 110 -10.56 -9.30 -4.97
C ILE A 110 -11.34 -10.55 -5.38
N ALA A 111 -10.66 -11.55 -5.97
CA ALA A 111 -11.29 -12.82 -6.32
C ALA A 111 -11.83 -13.56 -5.08
N ALA A 112 -11.04 -13.61 -4.00
CA ALA A 112 -11.48 -14.19 -2.73
C ALA A 112 -12.69 -13.46 -2.14
N GLU A 113 -12.69 -12.13 -2.15
CA GLU A 113 -13.82 -11.30 -1.69
C GLU A 113 -15.10 -11.54 -2.52
N LEU A 114 -14.97 -11.85 -3.82
CA LEU A 114 -16.11 -12.16 -4.69
C LEU A 114 -16.64 -13.58 -4.50
N HIS A 115 -15.78 -14.55 -4.18
CA HIS A 115 -16.19 -15.94 -3.88
C HIS A 115 -16.85 -16.09 -2.50
N LEU A 116 -16.70 -15.10 -1.61
CA LEU A 116 -17.34 -15.05 -0.29
C LEU A 116 -18.72 -14.37 -0.31
N LYS A 117 -19.17 -13.88 -1.48
CA LYS A 117 -20.51 -13.32 -1.69
C LYS A 117 -21.43 -14.34 -2.34
#